data_AF-A0A8C0XSY4-F1
#
_entry.id   AF-A0A8C0XSY4-F1
#
_cell.length_a   1.000
_cell.length_b   1.000
_cell.length_c   1.000
_cell.angle_alpha   90.00
_cell.angle_beta   90.00
_cell.angle_gamma   90.00
#
_symmetry.space_group_name_H-M   'P 1'
#
loop_
_entity.id
_entity.type
_entity.pdbx_description
1 polymer ?
#
loop_
_entity_poly.entity_id
_entity_poly.type
_entity_poly.pdbx_seq_one_letter_code
_entity_poly.pdbx_strand_id
1 'polypeptide(L)'
;MTTSTKYRDFVAQPTEEKPVGSLAGIGKVLGKKLKERGFYKAYVVLGQFLVLKKDEDLFQEMAEGYVCTNTKQSWDCFGCL
;
A
#
# COMPACT_ATOMS: atom_id res chain seq x y z
N MET A 1 16.59 -8.14 -9.07
CA MET A 1 15.18 -7.93 -8.64
C MET A 1 14.43 -7.26 -9.78
N THR A 2 13.31 -7.82 -10.23
CA THR A 2 12.44 -7.21 -11.23
C THR A 2 11.19 -6.67 -10.53
N THR A 3 11.03 -5.35 -10.51
CA THR A 3 9.83 -4.70 -9.96
C THR A 3 8.63 -4.96 -10.87
N SER A 4 7.44 -5.13 -10.30
CA SER A 4 6.19 -5.33 -11.04
C SER A 4 5.88 -4.13 -11.98
N THR A 5 5.20 -4.37 -13.10
CA THR A 5 4.71 -3.30 -14.01
C THR A 5 3.88 -2.26 -13.25
N LYS A 6 3.09 -2.73 -12.28
CA LYS A 6 2.25 -1.92 -11.41
C LYS A 6 3.05 -0.95 -10.54
N TYR A 7 4.24 -1.36 -10.09
CA TYR A 7 5.17 -0.50 -9.35
C TYR A 7 5.67 0.64 -10.24
N ARG A 8 6.08 0.32 -11.47
CA ARG A 8 6.59 1.32 -12.42
C ARG A 8 5.52 2.36 -12.78
N ASP A 9 4.30 1.90 -13.04
CA ASP A 9 3.16 2.78 -13.32
C ASP A 9 2.75 3.65 -12.13
N PHE A 10 2.96 3.14 -10.91
CA PHE A 10 2.70 3.88 -9.69
C PHE A 10 3.69 5.04 -9.52
N VAL A 11 4.99 4.77 -9.59
CA VAL A 11 6.07 5.76 -9.43
C VAL A 11 6.09 6.81 -10.55
N ALA A 12 5.65 6.45 -11.76
CA ALA A 12 5.73 7.33 -12.93
C ALA A 12 4.63 8.42 -13.01
N GLN A 13 3.61 8.42 -12.15
CA GLN A 13 2.55 9.45 -12.19
C GLN A 13 2.23 9.99 -10.79
N PRO A 14 1.74 11.25 -10.66
CA PRO A 14 1.40 11.84 -9.38
C PRO A 14 0.42 10.97 -8.58
N THR A 15 0.79 10.68 -7.33
CA THR A 15 0.10 9.75 -6.42
C THR A 15 -1.21 10.31 -5.85
N GLU A 16 -1.55 11.57 -6.12
CA GLU A 16 -2.58 12.35 -5.41
C GLU A 16 -4.03 11.85 -5.59
N GLU A 17 -4.35 11.15 -6.68
CA GLU A 17 -5.71 10.63 -6.90
C GLU A 17 -5.82 9.13 -7.18
N LYS A 18 -4.70 8.41 -7.13
CA LYS A 18 -4.72 6.97 -7.41
C LYS A 18 -5.50 6.22 -6.32
N PRO A 19 -6.39 5.28 -6.68
CA PRO A 19 -7.07 4.44 -5.70
C PRO A 19 -6.06 3.55 -4.97
N VAL A 20 -6.37 3.16 -3.74
CA VAL A 20 -5.50 2.28 -2.93
C VAL A 20 -5.13 0.97 -3.64
N GLY A 21 -6.00 0.48 -4.53
CA GLY A 21 -5.75 -0.71 -5.34
C GLY A 21 -4.69 -0.57 -6.43
N SER A 22 -4.17 0.64 -6.67
CA SER A 22 -3.06 0.88 -7.59
C SER A 22 -1.69 0.64 -6.95
N LEU A 23 -1.61 0.57 -5.61
CA LEU A 23 -0.39 0.21 -4.92
C LEU A 23 0.04 -1.22 -5.29
N ALA A 24 1.36 -1.44 -5.37
CA ALA A 24 1.90 -2.78 -5.48
C ALA A 24 1.58 -3.58 -4.20
N GLY A 25 1.43 -4.90 -4.31
CA GLY A 25 0.95 -5.74 -3.19
C GLY A 25 -0.56 -5.65 -2.91
N ILE A 26 -1.23 -4.53 -3.22
CA ILE A 26 -2.67 -4.37 -3.03
C ILE A 26 -3.46 -4.90 -4.24
N GLY A 27 -4.04 -6.10 -4.07
CA GLY A 27 -4.99 -6.69 -5.03
C GLY A 27 -6.43 -6.15 -4.88
N LYS A 28 -7.36 -6.57 -5.75
CA LYS A 28 -8.79 -6.16 -5.69
C LYS A 28 -9.44 -6.46 -4.33
N VAL A 29 -9.13 -7.61 -3.73
CA VAL A 29 -9.70 -8.05 -2.44
C VAL A 29 -9.20 -7.16 -1.31
N LEU A 30 -7.88 -6.94 -1.22
CA LEU A 30 -7.27 -6.04 -0.22
C LEU A 30 -7.72 -4.60 -0.40
N GLY A 31 -7.77 -4.12 -1.65
CA GLY A 31 -8.24 -2.78 -1.96
C GLY A 31 -9.71 -2.56 -1.56
N LYS A 32 -10.56 -3.59 -1.63
CA LYS A 32 -11.94 -3.51 -1.14
C LYS A 32 -11.98 -3.42 0.40
N LYS A 33 -11.23 -4.28 1.11
CA LYS A 33 -11.13 -4.23 2.58
C LYS A 33 -10.58 -2.89 3.08
N LEU A 34 -9.57 -2.36 2.40
CA LEU A 34 -9.00 -1.04 2.69
C LEU A 34 -10.04 0.06 2.50
N LYS A 35 -10.80 0.04 1.40
CA LYS A 35 -11.90 0.98 1.17
C LYS A 35 -12.98 0.91 2.26
N GLU A 36 -13.35 -0.29 2.69
CA GLU A 36 -14.32 -0.50 3.79
C GLU A 36 -13.82 0.06 5.12
N ARG A 37 -12.51 0.07 5.36
CA ARG A 37 -11.89 0.67 6.54
C ARG A 37 -11.58 2.17 6.42
N GLY A 38 -11.91 2.81 5.29
CA GLY A 38 -11.67 4.24 5.07
C GLY A 38 -10.41 4.57 4.26
N PHE A 39 -9.67 3.59 3.79
CA PHE A 39 -8.50 3.80 2.92
C PHE A 39 -8.92 3.77 1.45
N TYR A 40 -9.51 4.86 0.98
CA TYR A 40 -10.03 4.97 -0.39
C TYR A 40 -8.93 5.26 -1.43
N LYS A 41 -7.93 6.05 -1.04
CA LYS A 41 -6.89 6.61 -1.92
C LYS A 41 -5.49 6.25 -1.42
N ALA A 42 -4.52 6.17 -2.34
CA ALA A 42 -3.14 5.78 -2.05
C ALA A 42 -2.45 6.74 -1.07
N TYR A 43 -2.75 8.05 -1.14
CA TYR A 43 -2.18 9.03 -0.22
C TYR A 43 -2.58 8.80 1.24
N VAL A 44 -3.71 8.14 1.52
CA VAL A 44 -4.14 7.86 2.90
C VAL A 44 -3.20 6.81 3.52
N VAL A 45 -2.82 5.80 2.73
CA VAL A 45 -1.84 4.79 3.14
C VAL A 45 -0.45 5.42 3.27
N LEU A 46 -0.08 6.33 2.34
CA LEU A 46 1.16 7.10 2.43
C LEU A 46 1.20 7.99 3.68
N GLY A 47 0.09 8.64 4.03
CA GLY A 47 0.00 9.44 5.25
C GLY A 47 0.25 8.59 6.49
N GLN A 48 -0.37 7.42 6.57
CA GLN A 48 -0.15 6.48 7.66
C GLN A 48 1.29 5.96 7.72
N PHE A 49 1.89 5.68 6.56
CA PHE A 49 3.30 5.32 6.44
C PHE A 49 4.24 6.41 6.97
N LEU A 50 3.93 7.69 6.69
CA LEU A 50 4.69 8.83 7.20
C LEU A 50 4.51 9.02 8.71
N VAL A 51 3.31 8.77 9.25
CA VAL A 51 3.06 8.80 10.72
C VAL A 51 3.91 7.74 11.42
N LEU A 52 4.05 6.55 10.82
CA LEU A 52 4.92 5.48 11.30
C LEU A 52 6.41 5.74 11.06
N LYS A 53 6.80 6.95 10.61
CA LYS A 53 8.19 7.34 10.35
C LYS A 53 8.91 6.42 9.35
N LYS A 54 8.16 5.78 8.44
CA LYS A 54 8.69 4.79 7.48
C LYS A 54 9.31 3.55 8.15
N ASP A 55 8.89 3.26 9.38
CA ASP A 55 9.31 2.05 10.09
C ASP A 55 8.67 0.82 9.45
N GLU A 56 9.52 -0.14 9.05
CA GLU A 56 9.10 -1.33 8.31
C GLU A 56 8.28 -2.28 9.19
N ASP A 57 8.74 -2.53 10.42
CA ASP A 57 8.08 -3.45 11.35
C ASP A 57 6.71 -2.92 11.75
N LEU A 58 6.62 -1.63 12.10
CA LEU A 58 5.35 -1.00 12.42
C LEU A 58 4.42 -0.94 11.21
N PHE A 59 4.94 -0.73 10.00
CA PHE A 59 4.11 -0.74 8.79
C PHE A 59 3.57 -2.13 8.48
N GLN A 60 4.36 -3.19 8.70
CA GLN A 60 3.92 -4.57 8.53
C GLN A 60 2.86 -4.94 9.58
N GLU A 61 3.08 -4.63 10.86
CA GLU A 61 2.11 -4.90 11.93
C GLU A 61 0.79 -4.15 11.69
N MET A 62 0.90 -2.88 11.28
CA MET A 62 -0.23 -2.07 10.86
C MET A 62 -0.96 -2.74 9.69
N ALA A 63 -0.24 -3.08 8.61
CA ALA A 63 -0.82 -3.71 7.44
C ALA A 63 -1.60 -4.97 7.82
N GLU A 64 -1.00 -5.89 8.59
CA GLU A 64 -1.65 -7.11 9.09
C GLU A 64 -2.92 -6.81 9.91
N GLY A 65 -2.90 -5.77 10.74
CA GLY A 65 -4.05 -5.33 11.53
C GLY A 65 -5.20 -4.74 10.69
N TYR A 66 -4.90 -4.00 9.62
CA TYR A 66 -5.91 -3.38 8.74
C TYR A 66 -6.43 -4.29 7.65
N VAL A 67 -5.58 -5.13 7.11
CA VAL A 67 -5.88 -5.93 5.94
C VAL A 67 -5.01 -7.14 6.11
N CYS A 68 -5.58 -8.31 6.39
CA CYS A 68 -4.80 -9.54 6.58
C CYS A 68 -3.97 -9.86 5.31
N THR A 69 -2.85 -9.16 5.13
CA THR A 69 -1.90 -9.19 4.03
C THR A 69 -0.96 -10.33 4.30
N ASN A 70 -0.60 -11.07 3.26
CA ASN A 70 0.56 -11.95 3.41
C ASN A 70 1.85 -11.09 3.48
N THR A 71 2.90 -11.63 4.08
CA THR A 71 4.20 -10.95 4.28
C THR A 71 4.80 -10.43 2.96
N LYS A 72 4.51 -11.09 1.83
CA LYS A 72 4.99 -10.67 0.50
C LYS A 72 4.24 -9.44 -0.02
N GLN A 73 2.94 -9.34 0.24
CA GLN A 73 2.10 -8.21 -0.16
C GLN A 73 2.41 -6.96 0.65
N SER A 74 2.69 -7.11 1.96
CA SER A 74 3.12 -5.97 2.78
C SER A 74 4.48 -5.46 2.31
N TRP A 75 5.43 -6.35 2.01
CA TRP A 75 6.74 -6.00 1.43
C TRP A 75 6.63 -5.29 0.08
N ASP A 76 5.84 -5.83 -0.84
CA ASP A 76 5.62 -5.21 -2.16
C ASP A 76 4.95 -3.83 -2.03
N CYS A 77 4.09 -3.64 -1.03
CA CYS A 77 3.44 -2.36 -0.73
C CYS A 77 4.41 -1.36 -0.11
N PHE A 78 5.21 -1.79 0.87
CA PHE A 78 6.24 -0.98 1.53
C PHE A 78 7.28 -0.50 0.51
N GLY A 79 7.77 -1.39 -0.35
CA GLY A 79 8.73 -1.01 -1.38
C GLY A 79 8.18 -0.02 -2.41
N CYS A 80 6.85 0.10 -2.54
CA CYS A 80 6.15 0.98 -3.47
C CYS A 80 5.86 2.39 -2.93
N LEU A 81 5.94 2.56 -1.61
CA LEU A 81 5.64 3.81 -0.89
C LEU A 81 6.91 4.60 -0.57
#